data_AF-A0A849QTH3-F1
#
_entry.id   AF-A0A849QTH3-F1
#
_cell.length_a   1.000
_cell.length_b   1.000
_cell.length_c   1.000
_cell.angle_alpha   90.00
_cell.angle_beta   90.00
_cell.angle_gamma   90.00
#
_symmetry.space_group_name_H-M   'P 1'
#
loop_
_entity.id
_entity.type
_entity.pdbx_description
1 polymer ?
#
loop_
_entity_poly.entity_id
_entity_poly.type
_entity_poly.pdbx_seq_one_letter_code
_entity_poly.pdbx_strand_id
1 'polypeptide(L)'
;MDEARLSEYPFLTKAAEYVAGMDSTIDEILVSRGYDTARSRAKSRLVQAIKGEITKEDLGLNIPELIELLSYPIARILVSCIDDAFLVRRYALAEAKFANSKLEKEDDNILTEIGQDFNINASIAEKGFKVHFTDYIRGAAGMRALKWKLVNRRLESGYVNITKEQYARLLQEAIRARIIKALPLDVPDMFCQAMADDIKEIKTCLEEIKKEFDEEGFGEVEPGDFPPCIVHLLSSAQGGVNLAHSARFALTSFLLNIGLSVDQVVQMFNVSPDFNEEMTHYQVDHIAGSTGTSYKPPSCTTMITYGNCYNKDEICRTIGHPLSYYRKKKQIQKEKLAGSTKPESNIPEGTEPESIMPESTEPEGTMPESNIPENSSVKSGDISDKG
;
A
#
# COMPACT_ATOMS: atom_id res chain seq x y z
N MET A 1 -23.30 -0.39 18.34
CA MET A 1 -22.83 -0.10 16.97
C MET A 1 -24.02 -0.21 16.03
N ASP A 2 -24.22 0.79 15.17
CA ASP A 2 -25.30 0.87 14.16
C ASP A 2 -24.88 0.24 12.83
N GLU A 3 -25.82 0.02 11.91
CA GLU A 3 -25.58 -0.64 10.62
C GLU A 3 -24.47 0.06 9.80
N ALA A 4 -24.46 1.40 9.81
CA ALA A 4 -23.43 2.18 9.12
C ALA A 4 -22.02 1.79 9.56
N ARG A 5 -21.75 1.73 10.87
CA ARG A 5 -20.45 1.30 11.39
C ARG A 5 -20.18 -0.18 11.16
N LEU A 6 -21.20 -1.04 11.24
CA LEU A 6 -21.02 -2.46 10.92
C LEU A 6 -20.58 -2.66 9.47
N SER A 7 -21.07 -1.84 8.53
CA SER A 7 -20.64 -1.86 7.14
C SER A 7 -19.20 -1.40 6.93
N GLU A 8 -18.68 -0.51 7.78
CA GLU A 8 -17.27 -0.08 7.77
C GLU A 8 -16.33 -1.10 8.44
N TYR A 9 -16.85 -1.89 9.39
CA TYR A 9 -16.10 -2.87 10.16
C TYR A 9 -16.75 -4.28 10.09
N PRO A 10 -16.90 -4.87 8.89
CA PRO A 10 -17.68 -6.09 8.69
C PRO A 10 -17.03 -7.36 9.27
N PHE A 11 -15.79 -7.24 9.76
CA PHE A 11 -15.01 -8.30 10.41
C PHE A 11 -15.19 -8.37 11.93
N LEU A 12 -15.99 -7.48 12.53
CA LEU A 12 -16.33 -7.53 13.95
C LEU A 12 -17.31 -8.67 14.25
N THR A 13 -17.27 -9.19 15.47
CA THR A 13 -18.22 -10.24 15.89
C THR A 13 -19.66 -9.74 15.80
N LYS A 14 -19.92 -8.49 16.20
CA LYS A 14 -21.25 -7.87 16.07
C LYS A 14 -21.75 -7.76 14.62
N ALA A 15 -20.85 -7.56 13.66
CA ALA A 15 -21.22 -7.50 12.24
C ALA A 15 -21.64 -8.89 11.74
N ALA A 16 -20.91 -9.93 12.14
CA ALA A 16 -21.27 -11.31 11.84
C ALA A 16 -22.60 -11.71 12.48
N GLU A 17 -22.84 -11.32 13.74
CA GLU A 17 -24.12 -11.54 14.43
C GLU A 17 -25.28 -10.82 13.74
N TYR A 18 -25.09 -9.59 13.29
CA TYR A 18 -26.10 -8.83 12.56
C TYR A 18 -26.50 -9.51 11.25
N VAL A 19 -25.53 -9.96 10.45
CA VAL A 19 -25.79 -10.69 9.21
C VAL A 19 -26.44 -12.05 9.48
N ALA A 20 -26.01 -12.76 10.52
CA ALA A 20 -26.60 -14.04 10.90
C ALA A 20 -28.04 -13.94 11.43
N GLY A 21 -28.42 -12.77 11.95
CA GLY A 21 -29.78 -12.47 12.40
C GLY A 21 -30.74 -12.02 11.29
N MET A 22 -30.27 -11.90 10.04
CA MET A 22 -31.14 -11.61 8.89
C MET A 22 -31.93 -12.85 8.47
N ASP A 23 -33.14 -12.65 7.96
CA ASP A 23 -33.99 -13.74 7.45
C ASP A 23 -33.49 -14.34 6.10
N SER A 24 -32.34 -13.89 5.61
CA SER A 24 -31.77 -14.29 4.32
C SER A 24 -30.78 -15.44 4.47
N THR A 25 -30.94 -16.47 3.64
CA THR A 25 -29.98 -17.60 3.60
C THR A 25 -28.76 -17.29 2.73
N ILE A 26 -27.65 -18.00 2.95
CA ILE A 26 -26.45 -17.87 2.11
C ILE A 26 -26.78 -18.19 0.65
N ASP A 27 -27.55 -19.26 0.40
CA ASP A 27 -28.02 -19.62 -0.95
C ASP A 27 -28.78 -18.48 -1.63
N GLU A 28 -29.66 -17.80 -0.89
CA GLU A 28 -30.42 -16.67 -1.43
C GLU A 28 -29.50 -15.49 -1.79
N ILE A 29 -28.54 -15.16 -0.92
CA ILE A 29 -27.57 -14.09 -1.16
C ILE A 29 -26.71 -14.37 -2.39
N LEU A 30 -26.42 -15.64 -2.67
CA LEU A 30 -25.56 -16.04 -3.80
C LEU A 30 -26.31 -16.20 -5.12
N VAL A 31 -27.61 -16.55 -5.10
CA VAL A 31 -28.37 -16.90 -6.31
C VAL A 31 -29.43 -15.88 -6.67
N SER A 32 -30.06 -15.22 -5.69
CA SER A 32 -31.17 -14.30 -5.97
C SER A 32 -30.69 -13.01 -6.63
N ARG A 33 -31.47 -12.51 -7.59
CA ARG A 33 -31.22 -11.22 -8.27
C ARG A 33 -31.23 -10.03 -7.31
N GLY A 34 -31.94 -10.13 -6.18
CA GLY A 34 -31.99 -9.08 -5.17
C GLY A 34 -30.61 -8.71 -4.59
N TYR A 35 -29.64 -9.62 -4.69
CA TYR A 35 -28.27 -9.44 -4.19
C TYR A 35 -27.23 -9.26 -5.30
N ASP A 36 -27.64 -9.06 -6.56
CA ASP A 36 -26.72 -8.81 -7.69
C ASP A 36 -25.76 -7.64 -7.41
N THR A 37 -26.26 -6.59 -6.75
CA THR A 37 -25.47 -5.42 -6.36
C THR A 37 -24.43 -5.75 -5.29
N ALA A 38 -24.78 -6.58 -4.30
CA ALA A 38 -23.85 -7.03 -3.26
C ALA A 38 -22.75 -7.94 -3.85
N ARG A 39 -23.09 -8.82 -4.79
CA ARG A 39 -22.11 -9.65 -5.52
C ARG A 39 -21.18 -8.82 -6.40
N SER A 40 -21.74 -7.89 -7.17
CA SER A 40 -20.96 -6.96 -7.99
C SER A 40 -20.00 -6.12 -7.14
N ARG A 41 -20.48 -5.63 -5.99
CA ARG A 41 -19.63 -4.92 -5.03
C ARG A 41 -18.55 -5.83 -4.43
N ALA A 42 -18.87 -7.07 -4.08
CA ALA A 42 -17.88 -8.03 -3.57
C ALA A 42 -16.74 -8.27 -4.57
N LYS A 43 -17.07 -8.45 -5.85
CA LYS A 43 -16.09 -8.56 -6.94
C LYS A 43 -15.26 -7.28 -7.08
N SER A 44 -15.90 -6.12 -7.14
CA SER A 44 -15.22 -4.82 -7.22
C SER A 44 -14.24 -4.62 -6.06
N ARG A 45 -14.68 -4.93 -4.83
CA ARG A 45 -13.85 -4.92 -3.61
C ARG A 45 -12.60 -5.80 -3.75
N LEU A 46 -12.71 -6.98 -4.36
CA LEU A 46 -11.56 -7.86 -4.62
C LEU A 46 -10.63 -7.33 -5.70
N VAL A 47 -11.16 -6.82 -6.81
CA VAL A 47 -10.35 -6.20 -7.88
C VAL A 47 -9.60 -4.98 -7.34
N GLN A 48 -10.26 -4.14 -6.55
CA GLN A 48 -9.67 -3.02 -5.82
C GLN A 48 -8.56 -3.48 -4.88
N ALA A 49 -8.80 -4.53 -4.09
CA ALA A 49 -7.79 -5.12 -3.21
C ALA A 49 -6.57 -5.66 -3.97
N ILE A 50 -6.78 -6.28 -5.15
CA ILE A 50 -5.71 -6.71 -6.05
C ILE A 50 -4.90 -5.49 -6.53
N LYS A 51 -5.54 -4.37 -6.84
CA LYS A 51 -4.84 -3.12 -7.21
C LYS A 51 -4.14 -2.44 -6.03
N GLY A 52 -4.56 -2.73 -4.81
CA GLY A 52 -3.85 -2.38 -3.57
C GLY A 52 -4.58 -1.42 -2.62
N GLU A 53 -5.77 -0.95 -3.01
CA GLU A 53 -6.59 -0.02 -2.24
C GLU A 53 -8.08 -0.28 -2.50
N ILE A 54 -8.87 -0.32 -1.44
CA ILE A 54 -10.34 -0.45 -1.49
C ILE A 54 -10.95 0.93 -1.25
N THR A 55 -11.97 1.26 -2.04
CA THR A 55 -12.78 2.48 -1.88
C THR A 55 -14.25 2.09 -1.71
N LYS A 56 -15.03 2.92 -1.01
CA LYS A 56 -16.50 2.73 -0.91
C LYS A 56 -17.17 3.25 -2.19
N GLU A 57 -16.56 4.23 -2.83
CA GLU A 57 -16.97 4.79 -4.10
C GLU A 57 -16.62 3.80 -5.20
N ASP A 58 -17.65 3.21 -5.79
CA ASP A 58 -17.54 2.44 -7.03
C ASP A 58 -18.33 3.18 -8.11
N LEU A 59 -17.65 3.58 -9.19
CA LEU A 59 -18.26 4.28 -10.33
C LEU A 59 -19.07 5.55 -9.98
N GLY A 60 -18.75 6.23 -8.87
CA GLY A 60 -19.45 7.44 -8.42
C GLY A 60 -20.82 7.20 -7.78
N LEU A 61 -21.13 5.97 -7.39
CA LEU A 61 -22.37 5.61 -6.69
C LEU A 61 -22.13 5.46 -5.19
N ASN A 62 -23.02 6.05 -4.38
CA ASN A 62 -23.06 5.77 -2.94
C ASN A 62 -23.66 4.37 -2.72
N ILE A 63 -22.87 3.46 -2.18
CA ILE A 63 -23.29 2.09 -1.88
C ILE A 63 -24.04 2.08 -0.55
N PRO A 64 -25.29 1.60 -0.51
CA PRO A 64 -26.05 1.39 0.72
C PRO A 64 -25.29 0.55 1.74
N GLU A 65 -25.47 0.85 3.03
CA GLU A 65 -24.77 0.21 4.15
C GLU A 65 -24.93 -1.31 4.14
N LEU A 66 -26.16 -1.80 3.91
CA LEU A 66 -26.45 -3.22 3.80
C LEU A 66 -25.68 -3.90 2.66
N ILE A 67 -25.54 -3.25 1.51
CA ILE A 67 -24.82 -3.80 0.34
C ILE A 67 -23.31 -3.85 0.64
N GLU A 68 -22.77 -2.81 1.27
CA GLU A 68 -21.36 -2.76 1.68
C GLU A 68 -21.04 -3.81 2.75
N LEU A 69 -21.97 -4.05 3.67
CA LEU A 69 -21.88 -5.08 4.71
C LEU A 69 -21.94 -6.49 4.12
N LEU A 70 -22.94 -6.79 3.27
CA LEU A 70 -23.12 -8.12 2.66
C LEU A 70 -22.05 -8.47 1.62
N SER A 71 -21.45 -7.47 0.96
CA SER A 71 -20.37 -7.73 0.02
C SER A 71 -19.10 -8.28 0.69
N TYR A 72 -18.93 -8.14 2.01
CA TYR A 72 -17.77 -8.69 2.73
C TYR A 72 -17.79 -10.22 2.85
N PRO A 73 -18.86 -10.87 3.37
CA PRO A 73 -18.94 -12.33 3.37
C PRO A 73 -18.91 -12.91 1.96
N ILE A 74 -19.55 -12.28 0.96
CA ILE A 74 -19.48 -12.74 -0.43
C ILE A 74 -18.04 -12.68 -0.96
N ALA A 75 -17.30 -11.59 -0.70
CA ALA A 75 -15.89 -11.48 -1.10
C ALA A 75 -15.03 -12.58 -0.47
N ARG A 76 -15.28 -12.94 0.80
CA ARG A 76 -14.60 -14.06 1.46
C ARG A 76 -14.89 -15.41 0.83
N ILE A 77 -16.12 -15.64 0.37
CA ILE A 77 -16.49 -16.85 -0.38
C ILE A 77 -15.72 -16.90 -1.71
N LEU A 78 -15.73 -15.81 -2.48
CA LEU A 78 -14.99 -15.71 -3.74
C LEU A 78 -13.48 -15.96 -3.57
N VAL A 79 -12.85 -15.34 -2.56
CA VAL A 79 -11.43 -15.57 -2.24
C VAL A 79 -11.16 -17.03 -1.89
N SER A 80 -12.07 -17.66 -1.16
CA SER A 80 -11.93 -19.07 -0.76
C SER A 80 -12.12 -20.02 -1.93
N CYS A 81 -13.04 -19.73 -2.86
CA CYS A 81 -13.21 -20.49 -4.11
C CYS A 81 -12.00 -20.37 -5.05
N ILE A 82 -11.28 -19.23 -5.02
CA ILE A 82 -10.06 -19.03 -5.82
C ILE A 82 -8.88 -19.78 -5.22
N ASP A 83 -8.82 -19.88 -3.89
CA ASP A 83 -7.78 -20.54 -3.09
C ASP A 83 -6.34 -20.12 -3.46
N ASP A 84 -6.12 -18.82 -3.59
CA ASP A 84 -4.80 -18.25 -3.88
C ASP A 84 -4.22 -17.51 -2.68
N ALA A 85 -3.07 -17.98 -2.17
CA ALA A 85 -2.44 -17.42 -0.98
C ALA A 85 -1.96 -15.97 -1.15
N PHE A 86 -1.64 -15.53 -2.38
CA PHE A 86 -1.28 -14.14 -2.66
C PHE A 86 -2.52 -13.25 -2.60
N LEU A 87 -3.64 -13.67 -3.20
CA LEU A 87 -4.93 -12.99 -3.12
C LEU A 87 -5.38 -12.83 -1.67
N VAL A 88 -5.35 -13.90 -0.85
CA VAL A 88 -5.73 -13.86 0.57
C VAL A 88 -4.94 -12.78 1.33
N ARG A 89 -3.61 -12.75 1.15
CA ARG A 89 -2.76 -11.75 1.83
C ARG A 89 -3.05 -10.34 1.36
N ARG A 90 -3.30 -10.15 0.07
CA ARG A 90 -3.53 -8.83 -0.54
C ARG A 90 -4.90 -8.29 -0.13
N TYR A 91 -5.92 -9.13 -0.18
CA TYR A 91 -7.27 -8.85 0.31
C TYR A 91 -7.26 -8.43 1.78
N ALA A 92 -6.69 -9.25 2.66
CA ALA A 92 -6.63 -8.93 4.08
C ALA A 92 -5.89 -7.62 4.40
N LEU A 93 -4.82 -7.31 3.66
CA LEU A 93 -4.09 -6.05 3.84
C LEU A 93 -4.90 -4.84 3.36
N ALA A 94 -5.57 -4.96 2.22
CA ALA A 94 -6.38 -3.89 1.66
C ALA A 94 -7.58 -3.55 2.57
N GLU A 95 -8.31 -4.57 3.04
CA GLU A 95 -9.41 -4.41 4.01
C GLU A 95 -8.93 -3.75 5.30
N ALA A 96 -7.81 -4.21 5.84
CA ALA A 96 -7.25 -3.63 7.06
C ALA A 96 -6.85 -2.16 6.87
N LYS A 97 -6.24 -1.80 5.73
CA LYS A 97 -5.91 -0.41 5.42
C LYS A 97 -7.15 0.46 5.26
N PHE A 98 -8.16 -0.06 4.55
CA PHE A 98 -9.44 0.63 4.37
C PHE A 98 -10.09 0.94 5.72
N ALA A 99 -10.18 -0.07 6.61
CA ALA A 99 -10.64 0.11 7.98
C ALA A 99 -9.80 1.14 8.76
N ASN A 100 -8.47 1.09 8.66
CA ASN A 100 -7.60 2.04 9.38
C ASN A 100 -7.91 3.50 9.03
N SER A 101 -8.25 3.79 7.77
CA SER A 101 -8.62 5.16 7.35
C SER A 101 -9.86 5.70 8.06
N LYS A 102 -10.73 4.81 8.56
CA LYS A 102 -11.93 5.11 9.35
C LYS A 102 -11.62 5.12 10.84
N LEU A 103 -10.86 4.13 11.33
CA LEU A 103 -10.42 4.05 12.73
C LEU A 103 -9.71 5.32 13.20
N GLU A 104 -8.87 5.94 12.36
CA GLU A 104 -8.18 7.20 12.73
C GLU A 104 -9.15 8.36 13.02
N LYS A 105 -10.36 8.33 12.43
CA LYS A 105 -11.39 9.36 12.55
C LYS A 105 -12.49 9.02 13.56
N GLU A 106 -12.54 7.76 14.01
CA GLU A 106 -13.58 7.24 14.89
C GLU A 106 -13.50 7.77 16.32
N ASP A 107 -14.62 7.82 17.05
CA ASP A 107 -14.63 8.22 18.45
C ASP A 107 -13.84 7.26 19.35
N ASP A 108 -13.17 7.78 20.39
CA ASP A 108 -12.31 6.98 21.27
C ASP A 108 -13.06 5.87 22.02
N ASN A 109 -14.34 6.09 22.33
CA ASN A 109 -15.21 5.07 22.93
C ASN A 109 -15.47 3.90 21.97
N ILE A 110 -15.70 4.19 20.68
CA ILE A 110 -15.93 3.18 19.66
C ILE A 110 -14.62 2.43 19.34
N LEU A 111 -13.47 3.12 19.30
CA LEU A 111 -12.17 2.47 19.18
C LEU A 111 -11.89 1.51 20.34
N THR A 112 -12.34 1.85 21.55
CA THR A 112 -12.23 0.98 22.72
C THR A 112 -13.13 -0.26 22.56
N GLU A 113 -14.38 -0.08 22.10
CA GLU A 113 -15.30 -1.19 21.78
C GLU A 113 -14.73 -2.13 20.71
N ILE A 114 -14.15 -1.58 19.64
CA ILE A 114 -13.48 -2.35 18.58
C ILE A 114 -12.27 -3.11 19.16
N GLY A 115 -11.46 -2.48 19.99
CA GLY A 115 -10.30 -3.15 20.59
C GLY A 115 -10.65 -4.32 21.51
N GLN A 116 -11.77 -4.23 22.23
CA GLN A 116 -12.27 -5.34 23.04
C GLN A 116 -12.58 -6.57 22.16
N ASP A 117 -13.23 -6.36 21.02
CA ASP A 117 -13.54 -7.42 20.05
C ASP A 117 -12.25 -8.12 19.56
N PHE A 118 -11.14 -7.37 19.43
CA PHE A 118 -9.82 -7.91 19.05
C PHE A 118 -8.93 -8.38 20.23
N ASN A 119 -9.40 -8.31 21.47
CA ASN A 119 -8.61 -8.57 22.69
C ASN A 119 -7.33 -7.70 22.78
N ILE A 120 -7.44 -6.44 22.36
CA ILE A 120 -6.44 -5.39 22.53
C ILE A 120 -7.11 -4.29 23.37
N ASN A 121 -7.17 -4.49 24.68
CA ASN A 121 -7.90 -3.59 25.55
C ASN A 121 -7.12 -2.31 25.79
N ALA A 122 -7.81 -1.18 25.69
CA ALA A 122 -7.25 0.14 25.93
C ALA A 122 -8.15 0.95 26.86
N SER A 123 -7.55 1.79 27.69
CA SER A 123 -8.27 2.85 28.41
C SER A 123 -7.91 4.21 27.83
N ILE A 124 -8.92 5.07 27.66
CA ILE A 124 -8.75 6.43 27.17
C ILE A 124 -7.89 7.23 28.15
N ALA A 125 -6.94 8.00 27.63
CA ALA A 125 -6.06 8.88 28.37
C ALA A 125 -6.07 10.28 27.73
N GLU A 126 -5.56 11.28 28.44
CA GLU A 126 -5.56 12.68 27.99
C GLU A 126 -4.90 12.89 26.61
N LYS A 127 -3.90 12.06 26.26
CA LYS A 127 -3.18 12.10 24.99
C LYS A 127 -3.18 10.74 24.28
N GLY A 128 -4.36 10.16 24.10
CA GLY A 128 -4.57 8.91 23.35
C GLY A 128 -5.00 7.76 24.25
N PHE A 129 -4.25 6.66 24.24
CA PHE A 129 -4.67 5.41 24.87
C PHE A 129 -3.57 4.81 25.74
N LYS A 130 -4.00 4.11 26.79
CA LYS A 130 -3.17 3.23 27.62
C LYS A 130 -3.52 1.78 27.30
N VAL A 131 -2.53 1.02 26.84
CA VAL A 131 -2.67 -0.41 26.53
C VAL A 131 -1.78 -1.21 27.45
N HIS A 132 -2.29 -2.27 28.06
CA HIS A 132 -1.47 -3.16 28.89
C HIS A 132 -0.35 -3.77 28.05
N PHE A 133 0.87 -3.88 28.59
CA PHE A 133 2.04 -4.26 27.80
C PHE A 133 1.89 -5.62 27.10
N THR A 134 1.15 -6.56 27.68
CA THR A 134 0.88 -7.87 27.05
C THR A 134 0.07 -7.74 25.76
N ASP A 135 -0.95 -6.89 25.78
CA ASP A 135 -1.83 -6.64 24.64
C ASP A 135 -1.09 -5.83 23.58
N TYR A 136 -0.25 -4.88 24.01
CA TYR A 136 0.66 -4.15 23.12
C TYR A 136 1.62 -5.10 22.40
N ILE A 137 2.32 -5.98 23.12
CA ILE A 137 3.25 -6.95 22.49
C ILE A 137 2.51 -7.84 21.50
N ARG A 138 1.33 -8.37 21.90
CA ARG A 138 0.52 -9.26 21.06
C ARG A 138 0.10 -8.55 19.77
N GLY A 139 -0.45 -7.34 19.87
CA GLY A 139 -0.86 -6.54 18.72
C GLY A 139 0.32 -6.07 17.85
N ALA A 140 1.47 -5.81 18.46
CA ALA A 140 2.67 -5.33 17.77
C ALA A 140 3.57 -6.45 17.22
N ALA A 141 3.27 -7.72 17.48
CA ALA A 141 4.16 -8.84 17.15
C ALA A 141 4.55 -8.90 15.66
N GLY A 142 3.59 -8.62 14.77
CA GLY A 142 3.83 -8.59 13.31
C GLY A 142 4.57 -7.33 12.81
N MET A 143 4.70 -6.30 13.64
CA MET A 143 5.26 -5.01 13.25
C MET A 143 6.76 -4.93 13.52
N ARG A 144 7.56 -5.03 12.45
CA ARG A 144 9.02 -5.10 12.54
C ARG A 144 9.71 -3.77 12.84
N ALA A 145 9.07 -2.62 12.56
CA ALA A 145 9.72 -1.34 12.71
C ALA A 145 10.10 -1.06 14.17
N LEU A 146 11.29 -0.49 14.39
CA LEU A 146 11.86 -0.29 15.73
C LEU A 146 10.92 0.48 16.67
N LYS A 147 10.13 1.42 16.14
CA LYS A 147 9.11 2.16 16.89
C LYS A 147 8.04 1.26 17.53
N TRP A 148 7.86 0.01 17.10
CA TRP A 148 6.89 -0.93 17.68
C TRP A 148 7.50 -1.89 18.70
N LYS A 149 8.82 -1.87 18.86
CA LYS A 149 9.50 -2.72 19.84
C LYS A 149 9.28 -2.14 21.24
N LEU A 150 8.84 -2.98 22.18
CA LEU A 150 8.55 -2.55 23.56
C LEU A 150 9.75 -1.89 24.23
N VAL A 151 10.97 -2.36 23.95
CA VAL A 151 12.22 -1.77 24.47
C VAL A 151 12.39 -0.29 24.10
N ASN A 152 11.70 0.19 23.05
CA ASN A 152 11.72 1.58 22.59
C ASN A 152 10.45 2.35 23.03
N ARG A 153 9.72 1.84 24.02
CA ARG A 153 8.47 2.43 24.51
C ARG A 153 8.56 2.76 26.00
N ARG A 154 7.90 3.84 26.39
CA ARG A 154 7.73 4.21 27.80
C ARG A 154 6.66 3.32 28.40
N LEU A 155 7.03 2.58 29.43
CA LEU A 155 6.16 1.70 30.20
C LEU A 155 5.95 2.30 31.59
N GLU A 156 4.70 2.49 31.99
CA GLU A 156 4.32 3.03 33.30
C GLU A 156 3.26 2.15 33.94
N SER A 157 3.57 1.61 35.12
CA SER A 157 2.65 0.75 35.88
C SER A 157 2.04 -0.41 35.07
N GLY A 158 2.81 -0.98 34.13
CA GLY A 158 2.35 -2.07 33.25
C GLY A 158 1.66 -1.63 31.96
N TYR A 159 1.55 -0.32 31.69
CA TYR A 159 0.87 0.21 30.52
C TYR A 159 1.81 0.98 29.60
N VAL A 160 1.55 0.86 28.30
CA VAL A 160 2.21 1.62 27.24
C VAL A 160 1.26 2.72 26.78
N ASN A 161 1.72 3.96 26.85
CA ASN A 161 0.99 5.11 26.32
C ASN A 161 1.20 5.18 24.80
N ILE A 162 0.11 5.21 24.04
CA ILE A 162 0.12 5.28 22.57
C ILE A 162 -0.86 6.33 22.07
N THR A 163 -0.56 6.92 20.92
CA THR A 163 -1.49 7.87 20.27
C THR A 163 -2.67 7.14 19.64
N LYS A 164 -3.71 7.87 19.25
CA LYS A 164 -4.87 7.32 18.54
C LYS A 164 -4.47 6.62 17.25
N GLU A 165 -3.58 7.21 16.46
CA GLU A 165 -3.07 6.65 15.20
C GLU A 165 -2.28 5.35 15.46
N GLN A 166 -1.55 5.29 16.57
CA GLN A 166 -0.83 4.07 16.95
C GLN A 166 -1.79 2.97 17.40
N TYR A 167 -2.86 3.32 18.10
CA TYR A 167 -3.88 2.35 18.49
C TYR A 167 -4.66 1.84 17.26
N ALA A 168 -5.11 2.74 16.38
CA ALA A 168 -5.71 2.38 15.10
C ALA A 168 -4.78 1.45 14.29
N ARG A 169 -3.47 1.73 14.26
CA ARG A 169 -2.50 0.87 13.56
C ARG A 169 -2.32 -0.52 14.19
N LEU A 170 -2.46 -0.66 15.52
CA LEU A 170 -2.50 -1.97 16.19
C LEU A 170 -3.76 -2.74 15.79
N LEU A 171 -4.92 -2.07 15.81
CA LEU A 171 -6.19 -2.66 15.39
C LEU A 171 -6.16 -3.08 13.91
N GLN A 172 -5.57 -2.26 13.03
CA GLN A 172 -5.33 -2.62 11.63
C GLN A 172 -4.59 -3.95 11.50
N GLU A 173 -3.53 -4.15 12.30
CA GLU A 173 -2.77 -5.40 12.26
C GLU A 173 -3.59 -6.59 12.77
N ALA A 174 -4.41 -6.37 13.81
CA ALA A 174 -5.32 -7.38 14.34
C ALA A 174 -6.42 -7.77 13.34
N ILE A 175 -7.00 -6.80 12.63
CA ILE A 175 -7.97 -6.99 11.55
C ILE A 175 -7.35 -7.85 10.45
N ARG A 176 -6.17 -7.45 9.94
CA ARG A 176 -5.44 -8.20 8.91
C ARG A 176 -5.20 -9.65 9.34
N ALA A 177 -4.74 -9.85 10.58
CA ALA A 177 -4.46 -11.17 11.13
C ALA A 177 -5.74 -12.03 11.26
N ARG A 178 -6.86 -11.44 11.71
CA ARG A 178 -8.15 -12.13 11.79
C ARG A 178 -8.63 -12.58 10.41
N ILE A 179 -8.58 -11.71 9.40
CA ILE A 179 -9.01 -12.04 8.03
C ILE A 179 -8.19 -13.20 7.48
N ILE A 180 -6.86 -13.16 7.62
CA ILE A 180 -5.97 -14.25 7.16
C ILE A 180 -6.25 -15.55 7.90
N LYS A 181 -6.44 -15.50 9.22
CA LYS A 181 -6.72 -16.71 10.02
C LYS A 181 -8.06 -17.35 9.63
N ALA A 182 -9.01 -16.57 9.15
CA ALA A 182 -10.36 -17.01 8.81
C ALA A 182 -10.53 -17.37 7.31
N LEU A 183 -9.44 -17.45 6.55
CA LEU A 183 -9.42 -17.81 5.12
C LEU A 183 -8.34 -18.88 4.85
N PRO A 184 -8.60 -19.83 3.92
CA PRO A 184 -9.83 -20.00 3.15
C PRO A 184 -10.97 -20.57 4.02
N LEU A 185 -12.21 -20.32 3.58
CA LEU A 185 -13.42 -20.95 4.10
C LEU A 185 -13.63 -22.32 3.43
N ASP A 186 -14.27 -23.24 4.14
CA ASP A 186 -14.83 -24.45 3.55
C ASP A 186 -16.13 -24.09 2.80
N VAL A 187 -16.05 -23.99 1.48
CA VAL A 187 -17.14 -23.52 0.61
C VAL A 187 -17.61 -24.67 -0.27
N PRO A 188 -18.91 -25.04 -0.24
CA PRO A 188 -19.48 -26.00 -1.17
C PRO A 188 -19.27 -25.63 -2.65
N ASP A 189 -18.92 -26.62 -3.47
CA ASP A 189 -18.63 -26.44 -4.91
C ASP A 189 -19.74 -25.72 -5.68
N MET A 190 -21.00 -25.95 -5.31
CA MET A 190 -22.16 -25.30 -5.94
C MET A 190 -22.11 -23.77 -5.85
N PHE A 191 -21.55 -23.22 -4.76
CA PHE A 191 -21.39 -21.76 -4.61
C PHE A 191 -20.27 -21.22 -5.48
N CYS A 192 -19.17 -21.96 -5.63
CA CYS A 192 -18.11 -21.59 -6.55
C CYS A 192 -18.58 -21.68 -8.01
N GLN A 193 -19.44 -22.64 -8.35
CA GLN A 193 -20.05 -22.74 -9.68
C GLN A 193 -21.00 -21.59 -9.98
N ALA A 194 -21.83 -21.18 -9.00
CA ALA A 194 -22.77 -20.06 -9.16
C ALA A 194 -22.07 -18.72 -9.46
N MET A 195 -20.81 -18.56 -9.05
CA MET A 195 -20.01 -17.36 -9.25
C MET A 195 -18.81 -17.57 -10.19
N ALA A 196 -18.86 -18.59 -11.05
CA ALA A 196 -17.74 -18.97 -11.90
C ALA A 196 -17.23 -17.84 -12.81
N ASP A 197 -18.14 -17.02 -13.35
CA ASP A 197 -17.79 -15.89 -14.22
C ASP A 197 -17.02 -14.82 -13.45
N ASP A 198 -17.49 -14.46 -12.25
CA ASP A 198 -16.82 -13.50 -11.38
C ASP A 198 -15.44 -14.00 -10.95
N ILE A 199 -15.34 -15.29 -10.58
CA ILE A 199 -14.07 -15.95 -10.24
C ILE A 199 -13.09 -15.88 -11.41
N LYS A 200 -13.55 -16.12 -12.64
CA LYS A 200 -12.72 -16.09 -13.84
C LYS A 200 -12.15 -14.70 -14.10
N GLU A 201 -12.96 -13.66 -13.95
CA GLU A 201 -12.49 -12.27 -14.10
C GLU A 201 -11.48 -11.89 -13.01
N ILE A 202 -11.74 -12.25 -11.75
CA ILE A 202 -10.82 -11.98 -10.64
C ILE A 202 -9.48 -12.71 -10.87
N LYS A 203 -9.51 -13.98 -11.32
CA LYS A 203 -8.30 -14.74 -11.65
C LYS A 203 -7.51 -14.07 -12.78
N THR A 204 -8.18 -13.58 -13.82
CA THR A 204 -7.51 -12.84 -14.90
C THR A 204 -6.78 -11.61 -14.36
N CYS A 205 -7.45 -10.77 -13.56
CA CYS A 205 -6.83 -9.60 -12.95
C CYS A 205 -5.68 -9.96 -11.99
N LEU A 206 -5.83 -11.06 -11.25
CA LEU A 206 -4.79 -11.55 -10.35
C LEU A 206 -3.52 -11.97 -11.10
N GLU A 207 -3.67 -12.71 -12.20
CA GLU A 207 -2.56 -13.16 -13.03
C GLU A 207 -1.87 -11.99 -13.74
N GLU A 208 -2.61 -11.00 -14.25
CA GLU A 208 -2.03 -9.77 -14.80
C GLU A 208 -1.12 -9.08 -13.78
N ILE A 209 -1.61 -8.89 -12.55
CA ILE A 209 -0.79 -8.30 -11.49
C ILE A 209 0.39 -9.20 -11.16
N LYS A 210 0.23 -10.53 -10.99
CA LYS A 210 1.37 -11.42 -10.70
C LYS A 210 2.44 -11.34 -11.76
N LYS A 211 2.08 -11.23 -13.04
CA LYS A 211 3.03 -11.04 -14.15
C LYS A 211 3.80 -9.73 -14.03
N GLU A 212 3.20 -8.64 -13.58
CA GLU A 212 3.96 -7.42 -13.24
C GLU A 212 5.00 -7.66 -12.12
N PHE A 213 4.75 -8.62 -11.22
CA PHE A 213 5.68 -8.97 -10.14
C PHE A 213 6.73 -10.04 -10.52
N ASP A 214 6.43 -10.93 -11.48
CA ASP A 214 7.22 -12.11 -11.87
C ASP A 214 7.81 -12.07 -13.31
N GLU A 215 7.11 -11.52 -14.31
CA GLU A 215 7.51 -11.54 -15.74
C GLU A 215 8.34 -10.34 -16.19
N GLU A 216 8.23 -9.17 -15.54
CA GLU A 216 9.28 -8.16 -15.65
C GLU A 216 10.44 -8.58 -14.73
N GLY A 217 11.19 -9.59 -15.20
CA GLY A 217 12.59 -9.67 -14.85
C GLY A 217 13.18 -8.26 -14.96
N PHE A 218 14.11 -7.92 -14.08
CA PHE A 218 14.63 -6.56 -13.96
C PHE A 218 15.33 -6.04 -15.23
N GLY A 219 15.31 -6.78 -16.34
CA GLY A 219 15.96 -6.46 -17.60
C GLY A 219 17.47 -6.49 -17.44
N GLU A 220 18.16 -5.71 -18.27
CA GLU A 220 19.59 -5.46 -18.08
C GLU A 220 19.83 -4.78 -16.73
N VAL A 221 20.75 -5.30 -15.93
CA VAL A 221 20.99 -4.76 -14.59
C VAL A 221 21.80 -3.49 -14.66
N GLU A 222 21.15 -2.38 -14.35
CA GLU A 222 21.77 -1.05 -14.30
C GLU A 222 22.15 -0.68 -12.85
N PRO A 223 23.44 -0.49 -12.54
CA PRO A 223 23.88 -0.06 -11.21
C PRO A 223 23.32 1.30 -10.78
N GLY A 224 22.96 2.17 -11.73
CA GLY A 224 22.35 3.48 -11.47
C GLY A 224 20.97 3.41 -10.79
N ASP A 225 20.32 2.24 -10.86
CA ASP A 225 19.02 1.99 -10.24
C ASP A 225 19.10 1.38 -8.84
N PHE A 226 20.31 1.10 -8.35
CA PHE A 226 20.48 0.47 -7.04
C PHE A 226 19.97 1.35 -5.90
N PRO A 227 19.31 0.75 -4.89
CA PRO A 227 18.99 1.44 -3.66
C PRO A 227 20.26 2.01 -3.01
N PRO A 228 20.21 3.18 -2.36
CA PRO A 228 21.40 3.79 -1.74
C PRO A 228 22.12 2.88 -0.75
N CYS A 229 21.38 2.02 -0.04
CA CYS A 229 21.96 1.03 0.86
C CYS A 229 22.76 -0.05 0.10
N ILE A 230 22.27 -0.52 -1.05
CA ILE A 230 22.99 -1.50 -1.87
C ILE A 230 24.22 -0.88 -2.51
N VAL A 231 24.12 0.36 -3.00
CA VAL A 231 25.28 1.12 -3.52
C VAL A 231 26.36 1.21 -2.45
N HIS A 232 26.01 1.55 -1.22
CA HIS A 232 26.95 1.63 -0.10
C HIS A 232 27.58 0.26 0.23
N LEU A 233 26.79 -0.81 0.26
CA LEU A 233 27.31 -2.16 0.52
C LEU A 233 28.26 -2.61 -0.59
N LEU A 234 27.92 -2.34 -1.84
CA LEU A 234 28.74 -2.67 -3.00
C LEU A 234 30.05 -1.88 -2.99
N SER A 235 29.99 -0.56 -2.77
CA SER A 235 31.20 0.28 -2.69
C SER A 235 32.09 -0.12 -1.51
N SER A 236 31.50 -0.55 -0.39
CA SER A 236 32.25 -1.05 0.77
C SER A 236 32.95 -2.36 0.44
N ALA A 237 32.26 -3.31 -0.20
CA ALA A 237 32.85 -4.58 -0.63
C ALA A 237 34.00 -4.37 -1.64
N GLN A 238 33.78 -3.51 -2.65
CA GLN A 238 34.79 -3.18 -3.67
C GLN A 238 35.96 -2.36 -3.10
N GLY A 239 35.73 -1.56 -2.06
CA GLY A 239 36.76 -0.83 -1.33
C GLY A 239 37.59 -1.70 -0.38
N GLY A 240 37.40 -3.03 -0.41
CA GLY A 240 38.12 -3.97 0.45
C GLY A 240 37.63 -4.01 1.90
N VAL A 241 36.46 -3.44 2.20
CA VAL A 241 35.89 -3.52 3.55
C VAL A 241 35.19 -4.87 3.74
N ASN A 242 35.51 -5.55 4.83
CA ASN A 242 34.89 -6.82 5.14
C ASN A 242 33.46 -6.63 5.65
N LEU A 243 32.47 -7.02 4.85
CA LEU A 243 31.06 -6.87 5.20
C LEU A 243 30.64 -7.86 6.31
N ALA A 244 29.76 -7.43 7.21
CA ALA A 244 29.12 -8.34 8.17
C ALA A 244 28.27 -9.40 7.44
N HIS A 245 28.02 -10.55 8.08
CA HIS A 245 27.26 -11.65 7.47
C HIS A 245 25.87 -11.22 6.97
N SER A 246 25.14 -10.42 7.74
CA SER A 246 23.83 -9.88 7.35
C SER A 246 23.91 -8.93 6.14
N ALA A 247 25.01 -8.19 6.01
CA ALA A 247 25.26 -7.27 4.90
C ALA A 247 25.64 -8.03 3.61
N ARG A 248 26.50 -9.06 3.71
CA ARG A 248 26.80 -9.95 2.58
C ARG A 248 25.55 -10.64 2.06
N PHE A 249 24.76 -11.23 2.96
CA PHE A 249 23.49 -11.85 2.59
C PHE A 249 22.57 -10.87 1.88
N ALA A 250 22.42 -9.64 2.41
CA ALA A 250 21.55 -8.63 1.81
C ALA A 250 22.00 -8.21 0.40
N LEU A 251 23.30 -8.02 0.19
CA LEU A 251 23.87 -7.67 -1.12
C LEU A 251 23.71 -8.82 -2.11
N THR A 252 24.16 -10.02 -1.76
CA THR A 252 24.12 -11.22 -2.61
C THR A 252 22.70 -11.59 -3.03
N SER A 253 21.77 -11.70 -2.07
CA SER A 253 20.38 -12.04 -2.37
C SER A 253 19.70 -10.97 -3.23
N PHE A 254 20.03 -9.68 -3.05
CA PHE A 254 19.51 -8.63 -3.91
C PHE A 254 20.01 -8.76 -5.34
N LEU A 255 21.32 -8.90 -5.55
CA LEU A 255 21.94 -9.00 -6.88
C LEU A 255 21.43 -10.21 -7.66
N LEU A 256 21.28 -11.37 -7.01
CA LEU A 256 20.71 -12.57 -7.63
C LEU A 256 19.24 -12.36 -8.03
N ASN A 257 18.44 -11.71 -7.18
CA ASN A 257 17.03 -11.45 -7.47
C ASN A 257 16.82 -10.43 -8.58
N ILE A 258 17.80 -9.55 -8.85
CA ILE A 258 17.76 -8.63 -10.00
C ILE A 258 18.32 -9.24 -11.29
N GLY A 259 18.79 -10.49 -11.27
CA GLY A 259 19.19 -11.22 -12.47
C GLY A 259 20.69 -11.33 -12.72
N LEU A 260 21.56 -10.96 -11.76
CA LEU A 260 22.98 -11.29 -11.88
C LEU A 260 23.19 -12.80 -11.69
N SER A 261 24.13 -13.36 -12.46
CA SER A 261 24.58 -14.74 -12.25
C SER A 261 25.44 -14.85 -10.97
N VAL A 262 25.58 -16.08 -10.47
CA VAL A 262 26.48 -16.40 -9.36
C VAL A 262 27.89 -15.86 -9.63
N ASP A 263 28.44 -16.14 -10.82
CA ASP A 263 29.78 -15.68 -11.22
C ASP A 263 29.92 -14.16 -11.18
N GLN A 264 28.92 -13.43 -11.69
CA GLN A 264 28.92 -11.96 -11.67
C GLN A 264 28.90 -11.44 -10.24
N VAL A 265 28.14 -12.07 -9.34
CA VAL A 265 28.11 -11.68 -7.92
C VAL A 265 29.43 -11.98 -7.23
N VAL A 266 30.03 -13.15 -7.46
CA VAL A 266 31.34 -13.53 -6.88
C VAL A 266 32.43 -12.56 -7.30
N GLN A 267 32.46 -12.14 -8.57
CA GLN A 267 33.43 -11.17 -9.08
C GLN A 267 33.37 -9.82 -8.35
N MET A 268 32.20 -9.41 -7.85
CA MET A 268 32.06 -8.16 -7.09
C MET A 268 32.72 -8.19 -5.71
N PHE A 269 33.06 -9.37 -5.18
CA PHE A 269 33.74 -9.54 -3.89
C PHE A 269 35.25 -9.77 -3.98
N ASN A 270 35.81 -9.88 -5.20
CA ASN A 270 37.21 -10.26 -5.46
C ASN A 270 38.26 -9.26 -4.91
N VAL A 271 37.84 -8.07 -4.49
CA VAL A 271 38.74 -7.02 -3.95
C VAL A 271 38.80 -7.05 -2.42
N SER A 272 38.07 -7.96 -1.76
CA SER A 272 38.07 -8.07 -0.29
C SER A 272 39.35 -8.76 0.23
N PRO A 273 40.01 -8.22 1.29
CA PRO A 273 41.25 -8.79 1.85
C PRO A 273 41.10 -10.25 2.35
N ASP A 274 39.89 -10.66 2.72
CA ASP A 274 39.57 -12.01 3.18
C ASP A 274 38.92 -12.88 2.07
N PHE A 275 39.03 -12.48 0.80
CA PHE A 275 38.37 -13.17 -0.31
C PHE A 275 38.96 -14.57 -0.51
N ASN A 276 38.11 -15.57 -0.24
CA ASN A 276 38.33 -16.95 -0.66
C ASN A 276 37.27 -17.28 -1.72
N GLU A 277 37.72 -17.53 -2.94
CA GLU A 277 36.88 -17.74 -4.12
C GLU A 277 35.94 -18.94 -3.94
N GLU A 278 36.45 -20.08 -3.50
CA GLU A 278 35.67 -21.31 -3.28
C GLU A 278 34.59 -21.12 -2.20
N MET A 279 34.94 -20.46 -1.08
CA MET A 279 34.01 -20.21 0.01
C MET A 279 32.95 -19.16 -0.35
N THR A 280 33.33 -18.13 -1.10
CA THR A 280 32.40 -17.08 -1.55
C THR A 280 31.44 -17.66 -2.59
N HIS A 281 31.93 -18.47 -3.51
CA HIS A 281 31.12 -19.18 -4.48
C HIS A 281 30.10 -20.10 -3.78
N TYR A 282 30.53 -20.89 -2.79
CA TYR A 282 29.64 -21.73 -2.00
C TYR A 282 28.55 -20.92 -1.26
N GLN A 283 28.90 -19.78 -0.67
CA GLN A 283 27.94 -18.91 0.02
C GLN A 283 26.92 -18.30 -0.96
N VAL A 284 27.38 -17.84 -2.13
CA VAL A 284 26.52 -17.27 -3.16
C VAL A 284 25.61 -18.34 -3.77
N ASP A 285 26.13 -19.53 -4.08
CA ASP A 285 25.37 -20.69 -4.56
C ASP A 285 24.28 -21.12 -3.58
N HIS A 286 24.61 -21.15 -2.29
CA HIS A 286 23.64 -21.50 -1.27
C HIS A 286 22.49 -20.49 -1.21
N ILE A 287 22.78 -19.20 -1.44
CA ILE A 287 21.78 -18.13 -1.49
C ILE A 287 21.00 -18.15 -2.82
N ALA A 288 21.65 -18.53 -3.93
CA ALA A 288 21.05 -18.69 -5.26
C ALA A 288 20.05 -19.85 -5.34
N GLY A 289 20.08 -20.75 -4.35
CA GLY A 289 19.06 -21.79 -4.20
C GLY A 289 19.44 -23.13 -4.82
N SER A 290 20.74 -23.44 -4.95
CA SER A 290 21.25 -24.76 -5.37
C SER A 290 20.79 -25.93 -4.48
N THR A 291 20.10 -25.63 -3.36
CA THR A 291 19.47 -26.59 -2.43
C THR A 291 17.93 -26.54 -2.42
N GLY A 292 17.30 -25.82 -3.36
CA GLY A 292 15.85 -25.83 -3.59
C GLY A 292 15.06 -24.60 -3.11
N THR A 293 15.70 -23.57 -2.54
CA THR A 293 15.04 -22.32 -2.14
C THR A 293 15.84 -21.09 -2.57
N SER A 294 15.27 -20.27 -3.46
CA SER A 294 15.82 -18.95 -3.80
C SER A 294 15.51 -17.94 -2.70
N TYR A 295 16.52 -17.35 -2.08
CA TYR A 295 16.34 -16.41 -0.98
C TYR A 295 16.07 -14.99 -1.49
N LYS A 296 15.01 -14.36 -0.97
CA LYS A 296 14.73 -12.94 -1.21
C LYS A 296 15.56 -12.04 -0.30
N PRO A 297 15.98 -10.85 -0.76
CA PRO A 297 16.71 -9.92 0.08
C PRO A 297 15.87 -9.42 1.25
N PRO A 298 16.51 -9.01 2.36
CA PRO A 298 15.81 -8.47 3.53
C PRO A 298 15.03 -7.19 3.20
N SER A 299 13.87 -7.02 3.83
CA SER A 299 13.05 -5.80 3.70
C SER A 299 13.78 -4.56 4.25
N CYS A 300 13.34 -3.36 3.88
CA CYS A 300 13.95 -2.12 4.38
C CYS A 300 13.91 -2.03 5.91
N THR A 301 12.88 -2.56 6.56
CA THR A 301 12.79 -2.62 8.02
C THR A 301 13.85 -3.56 8.62
N THR A 302 14.06 -4.71 8.00
CA THR A 302 15.12 -5.65 8.40
C THR A 302 16.50 -5.03 8.16
N MET A 303 16.70 -4.36 7.03
CA MET A 303 17.93 -3.62 6.73
C MET A 303 18.25 -2.57 7.80
N ILE A 304 17.26 -1.79 8.25
CA ILE A 304 17.43 -0.83 9.35
C ILE A 304 17.80 -1.56 10.65
N THR A 305 17.12 -2.66 10.96
CA THR A 305 17.34 -3.42 12.20
C THR A 305 18.76 -4.00 12.28
N TYR A 306 19.31 -4.44 11.16
CA TYR A 306 20.67 -4.98 11.07
C TYR A 306 21.75 -3.92 10.81
N GLY A 307 21.38 -2.63 10.74
CA GLY A 307 22.34 -1.55 10.48
C GLY A 307 22.82 -1.47 9.02
N ASN A 308 22.13 -2.12 8.09
CA ASN A 308 22.50 -2.19 6.66
C ASN A 308 21.82 -1.11 5.80
N CYS A 309 21.05 -0.19 6.40
CA CYS A 309 20.32 0.85 5.68
C CYS A 309 21.06 2.20 5.73
N TYR A 310 21.62 2.61 4.59
CA TYR A 310 22.41 3.84 4.42
C TYR A 310 21.78 4.81 3.42
N ASN A 311 22.08 6.10 3.57
CA ASN A 311 21.79 7.17 2.60
C ASN A 311 20.36 7.20 2.07
N LYS A 312 19.35 7.13 2.95
CA LYS A 312 17.94 7.14 2.54
C LYS A 312 17.59 8.38 1.71
N ASP A 313 17.00 8.16 0.55
CA ASP A 313 16.45 9.20 -0.31
C ASP A 313 14.91 9.26 -0.24
N GLU A 314 14.30 10.08 -1.10
CA GLU A 314 12.85 10.23 -1.15
C GLU A 314 12.12 8.96 -1.61
N ILE A 315 12.71 8.16 -2.50
CA ILE A 315 12.10 6.90 -2.94
C ILE A 315 12.07 5.93 -1.75
N CYS A 316 13.15 5.84 -0.96
CA CYS A 316 13.24 5.03 0.25
C CYS A 316 12.12 5.33 1.27
N ARG A 317 11.57 6.55 1.30
CA ARG A 317 10.45 6.90 2.20
C ARG A 317 9.11 6.30 1.76
N THR A 318 8.99 5.98 0.48
CA THR A 318 7.73 5.51 -0.14
C THR A 318 7.67 3.99 -0.33
N ILE A 319 8.77 3.27 -0.09
CA ILE A 319 8.90 1.84 -0.36
C ILE A 319 9.25 1.05 0.90
N GLY A 320 8.91 -0.25 0.90
CA GLY A 320 9.20 -1.16 2.02
C GLY A 320 10.31 -2.19 1.75
N HIS A 321 10.85 -2.23 0.53
CA HIS A 321 11.74 -3.31 0.10
C HIS A 321 12.76 -2.87 -0.97
N PRO A 322 14.04 -3.31 -0.91
CA PRO A 322 15.06 -2.96 -1.91
C PRO A 322 14.66 -3.28 -3.36
N LEU A 323 14.05 -4.45 -3.59
CA LEU A 323 13.53 -4.81 -4.93
C LEU A 323 12.45 -3.84 -5.42
N SER A 324 11.56 -3.37 -4.54
CA SER A 324 10.54 -2.38 -4.91
C SER A 324 11.15 -1.02 -5.25
N TYR A 325 12.22 -0.63 -4.56
CA TYR A 325 12.97 0.58 -4.92
C TYR A 325 13.52 0.46 -6.35
N TYR A 326 14.21 -0.65 -6.66
CA TYR A 326 14.85 -0.83 -7.95
C TYR A 326 13.82 -0.82 -9.09
N ARG A 327 12.66 -1.49 -8.92
CA ARG A 327 11.55 -1.42 -9.89
C ARG A 327 11.04 0.00 -10.08
N LYS A 328 10.75 0.71 -8.98
CA LYS A 328 10.24 2.09 -9.05
C LYS A 328 11.24 3.02 -9.74
N LYS A 329 12.54 2.84 -9.50
CA LYS A 329 13.58 3.61 -10.17
C LYS A 329 13.60 3.33 -11.68
N LYS A 330 13.59 2.05 -12.08
CA LYS A 330 13.47 1.65 -13.50
C LYS A 330 12.22 2.20 -14.17
N GLN A 331 11.08 2.16 -13.49
CA GLN A 331 9.83 2.74 -14.01
C GLN A 331 9.98 4.24 -14.25
N ILE A 332 10.50 4.99 -13.28
CA ILE A 332 10.75 6.43 -13.42
C ILE A 332 11.70 6.72 -14.58
N GLN A 333 12.73 5.89 -14.78
CA GLN A 333 13.64 6.04 -15.92
C GLN A 333 12.94 5.76 -17.26
N LYS A 334 12.16 4.68 -17.36
CA LYS A 334 11.37 4.32 -18.55
C LYS A 334 10.37 5.43 -18.92
N GLU A 335 9.70 6.01 -17.93
CA GLU A 335 8.79 7.15 -18.10
C GLU A 335 9.53 8.41 -18.58
N LYS A 336 10.73 8.68 -18.05
CA LYS A 336 11.58 9.78 -18.53
C LYS A 336 12.01 9.57 -19.99
N LEU A 337 12.46 8.36 -20.35
CA LEU A 337 12.85 8.02 -21.72
C LEU A 337 11.66 8.16 -22.69
N ALA A 338 10.48 7.69 -22.30
CA ALA A 338 9.25 7.82 -23.10
C ALA A 338 8.77 9.29 -23.22
N GLY A 339 9.00 10.10 -22.18
CA GLY A 339 8.73 11.54 -22.18
C GLY A 339 9.69 12.37 -23.04
N SER A 340 10.93 11.90 -23.24
CA SER A 340 11.95 12.55 -24.07
C SER A 340 11.81 12.26 -25.58
N THR A 341 10.90 11.37 -26.00
CA THR A 341 10.65 11.01 -27.42
C THR A 341 9.50 11.77 -28.11
N LYS A 342 9.09 12.94 -27.62
CA LYS A 342 8.30 13.88 -28.45
C LYS A 342 9.27 14.75 -29.26
N PRO A 343 9.20 14.75 -30.60
CA PRO A 343 10.08 15.59 -31.40
C PRO A 343 9.74 17.07 -31.16
N GLU A 344 10.76 17.84 -30.77
CA GLU A 344 10.76 19.30 -30.92
C GLU A 344 10.39 19.63 -32.37
N SER A 345 9.28 20.33 -32.54
CA SER A 345 8.92 20.92 -33.82
C SER A 345 9.99 21.94 -34.20
N ASN A 346 10.84 21.59 -35.17
CA ASN A 346 11.69 22.52 -35.89
C ASN A 346 10.87 23.73 -36.36
N ILE A 347 11.14 24.90 -35.79
CA ILE A 347 10.77 26.18 -36.38
C ILE A 347 11.83 26.46 -37.45
N PRO A 348 11.49 26.54 -38.75
CA PRO A 348 12.44 26.97 -39.75
C PRO A 348 12.55 28.49 -39.72
N GLU A 349 13.76 28.99 -39.56
CA GLU A 349 14.12 30.38 -39.70
C GLU A 349 14.37 30.69 -41.19
N GLY A 350 13.68 31.71 -41.72
CA GLY A 350 14.10 32.45 -42.93
C GLY A 350 13.23 32.32 -44.18
N THR A 351 12.36 33.32 -44.42
CA THR A 351 12.47 34.27 -45.55
C THR A 351 11.33 35.30 -45.50
N GLU A 352 11.69 36.56 -45.28
CA GLU A 352 10.80 37.72 -45.43
C GLU A 352 10.48 37.95 -46.93
N PRO A 353 9.23 38.30 -47.26
CA PRO A 353 8.94 39.14 -48.41
C PRO A 353 8.50 40.54 -47.97
N GLU A 354 9.03 41.53 -48.70
CA GLU A 354 8.87 42.97 -48.55
C GLU A 354 7.42 43.44 -48.34
N SER A 355 7.21 44.26 -47.31
CA SER A 355 5.98 44.99 -47.07
C SER A 355 5.89 46.23 -47.98
N ILE A 356 4.96 46.21 -48.93
CA ILE A 356 4.45 47.41 -49.61
C ILE A 356 3.22 47.88 -48.83
N MET A 357 3.28 49.08 -48.25
CA MET A 357 2.11 49.76 -47.70
C MET A 357 1.29 50.41 -48.83
N PRO A 358 -0.05 50.41 -48.71
CA PRO A 358 -0.76 51.65 -48.94
C PRO A 358 -1.78 51.97 -47.84
N GLU A 359 -1.62 53.19 -47.32
CA GLU A 359 -2.59 54.27 -47.10
C GLU A 359 -4.00 54.00 -46.56
N SER A 360 -4.27 54.76 -45.50
CA SER A 360 -5.47 54.90 -44.68
C SER A 360 -6.74 55.35 -45.41
N THR A 361 -7.89 54.84 -44.96
CA THR A 361 -9.17 55.57 -45.02
C THR A 361 -10.09 55.08 -43.89
N GLU A 362 -10.41 55.98 -42.95
CA GLU A 362 -11.50 55.81 -41.96
C GLU A 362 -12.87 55.91 -42.65
N PRO A 363 -13.94 55.35 -42.06
CA PRO A 363 -14.90 56.27 -41.44
C PRO A 363 -15.63 55.80 -40.16
N GLU A 364 -15.85 56.79 -39.29
CA GLU A 364 -17.04 57.16 -38.48
C GLU A 364 -17.95 56.13 -37.76
N GLY A 365 -18.12 56.39 -36.45
CA GLY A 365 -19.38 56.38 -35.68
C GLY A 365 -19.95 55.01 -35.28
N THR A 366 -20.33 54.69 -34.03
CA THR A 366 -21.13 55.48 -33.06
C THR A 366 -21.10 54.76 -31.70
N MET A 367 -21.10 55.50 -30.58
CA MET A 367 -21.21 54.97 -29.19
C MET A 367 -22.63 54.49 -28.84
N PRO A 368 -22.81 53.65 -27.78
CA PRO A 368 -23.19 54.19 -26.44
C PRO A 368 -22.52 53.44 -25.26
N GLU A 369 -21.94 54.19 -24.32
CA GLU A 369 -22.43 54.51 -22.95
C GLU A 369 -22.28 53.42 -21.87
N SER A 370 -21.43 53.79 -20.91
CA SER A 370 -21.07 53.18 -19.64
C SER A 370 -22.17 53.33 -18.57
N ASN A 371 -22.24 52.36 -17.65
CA ASN A 371 -22.75 52.62 -16.30
C ASN A 371 -21.87 51.92 -15.24
N ILE A 372 -21.24 52.74 -14.40
CA ILE A 372 -20.63 52.40 -13.11
C ILE A 372 -21.67 52.73 -12.02
N PRO A 373 -21.61 52.08 -10.84
CA PRO A 373 -21.80 52.87 -9.63
C PRO A 373 -20.72 52.63 -8.57
N GLU A 374 -20.18 53.74 -8.06
CA GLU A 374 -19.43 53.82 -6.80
C GLU A 374 -20.36 53.98 -5.60
N ASN A 375 -20.06 53.21 -4.55
CA ASN A 375 -19.88 53.58 -3.15
C ASN A 375 -20.76 54.67 -2.47
N SER A 376 -21.35 54.31 -1.33
CA SER A 376 -21.04 54.82 0.02
C SER A 376 -22.28 54.95 0.92
N SER A 377 -22.17 54.49 2.17
CA SER A 377 -22.44 55.25 3.41
C SER A 377 -22.75 54.36 4.63
N VAL A 378 -21.75 54.26 5.52
CA VAL A 378 -21.77 54.48 6.98
C VAL A 378 -22.98 54.03 7.82
N LYS A 379 -22.72 53.18 8.85
CA LYS A 379 -23.14 53.46 10.24
C LYS A 379 -22.31 52.68 11.29
N SER A 380 -22.17 53.34 12.42
CA SER A 380 -21.29 53.17 13.58
C SER A 380 -21.95 52.47 14.79
N GLY A 381 -21.12 51.99 15.73
CA GLY A 381 -21.45 51.59 17.12
C GLY A 381 -21.27 50.08 17.34
N ASP A 382 -20.73 49.55 18.43
CA ASP A 382 -20.30 50.09 19.71
C ASP A 382 -19.37 49.10 20.43
N ILE A 383 -18.72 49.61 21.48
CA ILE A 383 -17.76 49.04 22.42
C ILE A 383 -18.33 47.89 23.28
N SER A 384 -17.55 46.86 23.63
CA SER A 384 -17.23 46.50 25.04
C SER A 384 -16.48 45.18 25.26
N ASP A 385 -15.51 45.29 26.16
CA ASP A 385 -14.78 44.29 26.94
C ASP A 385 -15.66 43.27 27.70
N LYS A 386 -15.06 42.09 27.92
CA LYS A 386 -15.13 41.15 29.07
C LYS A 386 -14.63 39.80 28.56
N GLY A 387 -13.74 39.04 29.20
CA GLY A 387 -13.19 39.01 30.54
C GLY A 387 -12.65 37.60 30.75
#